data_AF-A0A1B0CKZ3-F1
#
_entry.id   AF-A0A1B0CKZ3-F1
#
_cell.length_a   1.000
_cell.length_b   1.000
_cell.length_c   1.000
_cell.angle_alpha   90.00
_cell.angle_beta   90.00
_cell.angle_gamma   90.00
#
_symmetry.space_group_name_H-M   'P 1'
#
loop_
_entity.id
_entity.type
_entity.pdbx_description
1 polymer ?
#
loop_
_entity_poly.entity_id
_entity_poly.type
_entity_poly.pdbx_seq_one_letter_code
_entity_poly.pdbx_strand_id
1 'polypeptide(L)' 'MTTWIHCNSCYRNYSRDYQFYMLNCSHILCHGCLQSQVIAKRNECKWCKRPVRYRKICKEIFIEN' A
#
# COMPACT_ATOMS: atom_id res chain seq x y z
N MET A 1 4.95 -7.86 17.73
CA MET A 1 3.79 -7.01 17.39
C MET A 1 3.35 -7.34 15.98
N THR A 2 2.18 -7.97 15.82
CA THR A 2 1.61 -8.25 14.49
C THR A 2 1.17 -6.93 13.87
N THR A 3 1.88 -6.48 12.83
CA THR A 3 1.43 -5.32 12.07
C THR A 3 0.27 -5.75 11.20
N TRP A 4 -0.90 -5.13 11.36
CA TRP A 4 -2.10 -5.46 10.56
C TRP A 4 -1.95 -5.03 9.09
N ILE A 5 -0.87 -4.33 8.76
CA ILE A 5 -0.55 -3.82 7.42
C ILE A 5 0.30 -4.85 6.69
N HIS A 6 -0.20 -5.31 5.55
CA HIS A 6 0.51 -6.17 4.60
C HIS A 6 0.16 -5.76 3.16
N CYS A 7 0.96 -6.19 2.20
CA CYS A 7 0.71 -5.93 0.79
C CYS A 7 -0.35 -6.91 0.30
N ASN A 8 -1.46 -6.42 -0.24
CA ASN A 8 -2.53 -7.26 -0.78
C ASN A 8 -2.07 -8.06 -2.01
N SER A 9 -0.97 -7.67 -2.68
CA SER A 9 -0.47 -8.37 -3.87
C SER A 9 0.56 -9.45 -3.57
N CYS A 10 1.47 -9.23 -2.62
CA CYS A 10 2.60 -10.14 -2.36
C CYS A 10 2.67 -10.61 -0.91
N TYR A 11 1.69 -10.24 -0.09
CA TYR A 11 1.55 -10.63 1.32
C TYR A 11 2.73 -10.22 2.22
N ARG A 12 3.65 -9.37 1.72
CA ARG A 12 4.74 -8.82 2.51
C ARG A 12 4.18 -7.99 3.66
N ASN A 13 4.61 -8.31 4.87
CA ASN A 13 4.27 -7.55 6.07
C ASN A 13 4.97 -6.18 6.08
N TYR A 14 4.34 -5.21 6.73
CA TYR A 14 4.92 -3.91 6.94
C TYR A 14 6.21 -4.01 7.77
N SER A 15 7.28 -3.38 7.27
CA SER A 15 8.50 -3.08 8.03
C SER A 15 8.84 -1.60 7.86
N ARG A 16 9.62 -1.04 8.79
CA ARG A 16 10.18 0.32 8.64
C ARG A 16 11.06 0.46 7.39
N ASP A 17 11.65 -0.64 6.94
CA ASP A 17 12.53 -0.68 5.77
C ASP A 17 11.75 -0.67 4.44
N TYR A 18 10.44 -0.89 4.50
CA TYR A 18 9.59 -1.00 3.31
C TYR A 18 8.54 0.09 3.30
N GLN A 19 8.40 0.75 2.14
CA GLN A 19 7.34 1.72 1.93
C GLN A 19 6.06 1.02 1.50
N PHE A 20 4.97 1.36 2.18
CA PHE A 20 3.63 0.89 1.88
C PHE A 20 2.73 2.07 1.52
N TYR A 21 1.74 1.80 0.68
CA TYR A 21 0.80 2.78 0.18
C TYR A 21 -0.61 2.21 0.26
N MET A 22 -1.54 3.02 0.73
CA MET A 22 -2.96 2.72 0.71
C MET A 22 -3.59 3.37 -0.51
N LEU A 23 -4.29 2.58 -1.32
CA LEU A 23 -5.08 3.05 -2.44
C LEU A 23 -6.38 3.70 -1.94
N ASN A 24 -6.99 4.56 -2.74
CA ASN A 24 -8.34 5.12 -2.52
C ASN A 24 -9.46 4.07 -2.42
N CYS A 25 -9.18 2.84 -2.83
CA CYS A 25 -10.05 1.68 -2.68
C CYS A 25 -9.69 0.81 -1.48
N SER A 26 -8.88 1.33 -0.55
CA SER A 26 -8.43 0.67 0.69
C SER A 26 -7.52 -0.56 0.51
N HIS A 27 -7.14 -0.90 -0.72
CA HIS A 27 -6.12 -1.92 -0.96
C HIS A 27 -4.73 -1.37 -0.64
N ILE A 28 -3.90 -2.17 0.03
CA ILE A 28 -2.55 -1.79 0.44
C ILE A 28 -1.53 -2.46 -0.47
N LEU A 29 -0.56 -1.69 -0.96
CA LEU A 29 0.54 -2.20 -1.77
C LEU A 29 1.87 -1.77 -1.19
N CYS A 30 2.87 -2.65 -1.24
CA CYS A 30 4.26 -2.23 -1.05
C CYS A 30 4.74 -1.44 -2.27
N HIS A 31 5.82 -0.66 -2.11
CA HIS A 31 6.40 0.14 -3.18
C HIS A 31 6.64 -0.63 -4.47
N GLY A 32 7.20 -1.85 -4.38
CA GLY A 32 7.46 -2.69 -5.55
C GLY A 32 6.19 -3.05 -6.32
N CYS A 33 5.15 -3.53 -5.62
CA CYS A 33 3.88 -3.88 -6.27
C CYS A 33 3.14 -2.66 -6.83
N LEU A 34 3.22 -1.51 -6.14
CA LEU A 34 2.67 -0.26 -6.64
C LEU A 34 3.39 0.17 -7.93
N GLN A 35 4.73 0.17 -7.94
CA GLN A 35 5.49 0.50 -9.15
C GLN A 35 5.18 -0.44 -10.30
N SER A 36 5.11 -1.75 -10.08
CA SER A 36 4.73 -2.69 -11.15
C SER A 36 3.36 -2.36 -11.76
N GLN A 37 2.40 -1.91 -10.95
CA GLN A 37 1.08 -1.52 -11.43
C GLN A 37 1.11 -0.21 -12.23
N VAL A 38 1.87 0.79 -11.75
CA VAL A 38 2.04 2.09 -12.44
C VAL A 38 2.82 1.92 -13.75
N ILE A 39 3.91 1.14 -13.75
CA ILE A 39 4.73 0.82 -14.93
C ILE A 39 3.91 0.11 -15.99
N ALA A 40 3.02 -0.81 -15.58
CA ALA A 40 2.07 -1.48 -16.48
C ALA A 40 1.00 -0.54 -17.07
N LYS A 41 1.06 0.78 -16.79
CA LYS A 41 0.07 1.81 -17.16
C LYS A 41 -1.36 1.45 -16.77
N ARG A 42 -1.52 0.59 -15.76
CA ARG A 42 -2.82 0.23 -15.21
C ARG A 42 -3.20 1.27 -14.16
N ASN A 43 -3.83 2.34 -14.61
CA ASN A 43 -4.42 3.37 -13.75
C ASN A 43 -5.65 2.87 -12.97
N GLU A 44 -5.82 1.56 -12.82
CA GLU A 44 -6.91 0.92 -12.10
C GLU A 44 -6.37 -0.09 -11.09
N CYS A 45 -7.06 -0.21 -9.95
CA CYS A 45 -6.80 -1.22 -8.96
C CYS A 45 -7.06 -2.62 -9.54
N LYS A 46 -6.12 -3.56 -9.35
CA LYS A 46 -6.24 -4.93 -9.88
C LYS A 46 -7.50 -5.65 -9.39
N TRP A 47 -7.93 -5.39 -8.15
CA TRP A 47 -9.05 -6.09 -7.52
C TRP A 47 -10.40 -5.44 -7.81
N CYS A 48 -10.53 -4.14 -7.54
CA CYS A 48 -11.81 -3.46 -7.58
C CYS A 48 -12.01 -2.57 -8.82
N LYS A 49 -11.03 -2.53 -9.74
CA LYS A 49 -11.08 -1.77 -11.00
C LYS A 49 -11.31 -0.25 -10.86
N ARG A 50 -11.19 0.28 -9.65
CA ARG A 50 -11.31 1.71 -9.38
C ARG A 50 -10.04 2.44 -9.81
N PRO A 51 -10.16 3.69 -10.31
CA PRO A 51 -9.00 4.52 -10.64
C PRO A 51 -8.01 4.61 -9.47
N VAL A 52 -6.73 4.46 -9.76
CA VAL A 52 -5.65 4.45 -8.76
C VAL A 52 -5.36 5.87 -8.31
N ARG A 53 -5.61 6.13 -7.03
CA ARG A 53 -4.96 7.20 -6.26
C ARG A 53 -4.39 6.57 -5.00
N TYR A 54 -3.21 6.98 -4.55
CA TYR A 54 -2.56 6.37 -3.39
C TYR A 54 -1.99 7.41 -2.44
N ARG A 55 -1.91 7.04 -1.17
CA ARG A 55 -1.20 7.79 -0.12
C ARG A 55 -0.19 6.88 0.57
N LYS A 56 0.99 7.41 0.88
CA LYS A 56 2.02 6.67 1.63
C LYS A 56 1.53 6.44 3.05
N ILE A 57 1.72 5.23 3.56
CA ILE A 57 1.48 4.90 4.96
C ILE A 57 2.72 5.32 5.75
N CYS A 58 2.67 6.51 6.37
CA CYS A 58 3.66 6.96 7.33
C CYS A 58 3.21 6.50 8.73
N LYS A 59 4.13 5.94 9.52
CA LYS A 59 3.89 5.79 10.96
C LYS A 59 4.05 7.19 11.56
N GLU A 60 2.99 8.00 11.51
CA GLU A 60 2.89 9.07 12.50
C GLU A 60 2.75 8.37 13.84
N ILE A 61 3.71 8.63 14.71
CA ILE A 61 3.73 8.18 16.08
C ILE A 61 2.47 8.78 16.70
N PHE A 62 1.43 7.98 16.94
CA PHE A 62 0.43 8.33 17.95
C PHE A 62 1.19 8.31 19.28
N ILE A 63 1.72 9.46 19.67
CA ILE A 63 2.01 9.74 21.06
C ILE A 63 0.63 10.02 21.66
N GLU A 64 0.00 8.98 22.19
CA GLU A 64 -1.03 9.20 23.20
C GLU A 64 -0.31 9.82 24.40
N ASN A 65 -0.64 11.08 24.69
CA ASN A 65 -0.26 11.77 25.93
C ASN A 65 -0.98 11.14 27.12
#